data_AF-A0A2V9QM98-F1
#
_entry.id   AF-A0A2V9QM98-F1
#
_cell.length_a   1.000
_cell.length_b   1.000
_cell.length_c   1.000
_cell.angle_alpha   90.00
_cell.angle_beta   90.00
_cell.angle_gamma   90.00
#
_symmetry.space_group_name_H-M   'P 1'
#
loop_
_entity.id
_entity.type
_entity.pdbx_description
1 polymer ?
#
loop_
_entity_poly.entity_id
_entity_poly.type
_entity_poly.pdbx_seq_one_letter_code
_entity_poly.pdbx_strand_id
1 'polypeptide(L)'
;MNPSRKSKNEQGPNSAGQSGDTQQLPDTASADSESVEELVDEGNAFEADAVLGVENAEDADVSEVTTREVPEDDVPSEYLNDEDKDVA
;
A
#
# COMPACT_ATOMS: atom_id res chain seq x y z
N MET A 1 -17.92 -7.17 -48.37
CA MET A 1 -19.22 -6.69 -47.86
C MET A 1 -19.39 -7.19 -46.41
N ASN A 2 -19.60 -6.25 -45.48
CA ASN A 2 -19.63 -6.28 -44.00
C ASN A 2 -20.78 -7.11 -43.36
N PRO A 3 -21.01 -7.16 -41.99
CA PRO A 3 -20.31 -6.54 -40.83
C PRO A 3 -20.15 -7.40 -39.53
N SER A 4 -19.28 -6.89 -38.62
CA SER A 4 -19.45 -6.75 -37.15
C SER A 4 -19.75 -7.96 -36.23
N ARG A 5 -18.86 -8.20 -35.26
CA ARG A 5 -19.26 -8.56 -33.89
C ARG A 5 -18.64 -7.56 -32.89
N LYS A 6 -19.56 -6.74 -32.37
CA LYS A 6 -19.52 -5.87 -31.18
C LYS A 6 -18.93 -6.61 -29.95
N SER A 7 -18.41 -5.98 -28.90
CA SER A 7 -18.37 -4.58 -28.45
C SER A 7 -17.34 -4.50 -27.32
N LYS A 8 -16.26 -3.74 -27.53
CA LYS A 8 -15.60 -3.04 -26.42
C LYS A 8 -16.48 -1.83 -26.12
N ASN A 9 -17.36 -1.94 -25.13
CA ASN A 9 -18.01 -0.81 -24.44
C ASN A 9 -18.97 -1.37 -23.39
N GLU A 10 -18.41 -1.88 -22.29
CA GLU A 10 -19.17 -2.09 -21.04
C GLU A 10 -18.80 -1.06 -19.97
N GLN A 11 -18.16 0.05 -20.38
CA GLN A 11 -17.79 1.19 -19.52
C GLN A 11 -18.52 2.45 -19.99
N GLY A 12 -19.82 2.34 -20.23
CA GLY A 12 -20.66 3.49 -20.50
C GLY A 12 -21.13 4.13 -19.18
N PRO A 13 -21.49 5.42 -19.16
CA PRO A 13 -21.99 6.12 -17.96
C PRO A 13 -23.29 5.53 -17.37
N ASN A 14 -23.89 4.53 -18.02
CA ASN A 14 -25.05 3.77 -17.54
C ASN A 14 -24.67 2.43 -16.89
N SER A 15 -23.39 2.09 -16.83
CA SER A 15 -22.88 0.98 -16.02
C SER A 15 -22.96 1.44 -14.56
N ALA A 16 -23.62 0.68 -13.68
CA ALA A 16 -23.73 0.98 -12.25
C ALA A 16 -22.39 0.86 -11.48
N GLY A 17 -21.25 1.07 -12.15
CA GLY A 17 -19.91 0.92 -11.61
C GLY A 17 -19.16 2.26 -11.68
N GLN A 18 -18.55 2.64 -10.56
CA GLN A 18 -17.86 3.92 -10.30
C GLN A 18 -18.77 5.12 -10.01
N SER A 19 -19.91 4.89 -9.34
CA SER A 19 -20.62 5.97 -8.63
C SER A 19 -19.81 6.42 -7.41
N GLY A 20 -18.72 7.13 -7.66
CA GLY A 20 -17.78 7.61 -6.64
C GLY A 20 -16.67 8.48 -7.24
N ASP A 21 -16.24 8.17 -8.46
CA ASP A 21 -15.16 8.88 -9.17
C ASP A 21 -15.45 10.37 -9.44
N THR A 22 -16.73 10.74 -9.58
CA THR A 22 -17.13 12.15 -9.78
C THR A 22 -17.11 12.99 -8.52
N GLN A 23 -17.01 12.38 -7.34
CA GLN A 23 -17.08 13.11 -6.07
C GLN A 23 -15.77 13.81 -5.70
N GLN A 24 -14.74 13.72 -6.56
CA GLN A 24 -13.42 14.33 -6.34
C GLN A 24 -12.89 14.07 -4.93
N LEU A 25 -13.22 12.91 -4.37
CA LEU A 25 -12.68 12.51 -3.09
C LEU A 25 -11.17 12.38 -3.26
N PRO A 26 -10.37 12.93 -2.34
CA PRO A 26 -8.93 12.81 -2.44
C PRO A 26 -8.55 11.32 -2.46
N ASP A 27 -7.64 10.95 -3.36
CA ASP A 27 -7.08 9.58 -3.41
C ASP A 27 -6.31 9.25 -2.12
N THR A 28 -5.96 10.28 -1.35
CA THR A 28 -5.36 10.17 -0.03
C THR A 28 -6.45 10.17 1.04
N ALA A 29 -6.50 9.11 1.84
CA ALA A 29 -7.25 9.13 3.09
C ALA A 29 -6.74 10.30 3.95
N SER A 30 -7.64 11.23 4.28
CA SER A 30 -7.34 12.31 5.22
C SER A 30 -7.68 11.81 6.62
N ALA A 31 -6.66 11.45 7.40
CA ALA A 31 -6.76 11.31 8.84
C ALA A 31 -6.05 12.51 9.47
N ASP A 32 -6.69 13.15 10.46
CA ASP A 32 -5.99 14.12 11.29
C ASP A 32 -4.86 13.40 12.07
N SER A 33 -3.81 14.12 12.43
CA SER A 33 -2.73 13.54 13.22
C SER A 33 -3.22 13.29 14.64
N GLU A 34 -3.37 12.01 14.99
CA GLU A 34 -3.80 11.54 16.30
C GLU A 34 -2.59 11.24 17.19
N SER A 35 -2.77 11.37 18.51
CA SER A 35 -1.73 11.02 19.49
C SER A 35 -1.80 9.53 19.88
N VAL A 36 -0.71 8.97 20.43
CA VAL A 36 -0.70 7.57 20.93
C VAL A 36 -1.80 7.34 21.98
N GLU A 37 -2.04 8.31 22.87
CA GLU A 37 -3.07 8.22 23.91
C GLU A 37 -4.49 8.16 23.32
N GLU A 38 -4.75 8.97 22.30
CA GLU A 38 -6.02 8.99 21.55
C GLU A 38 -6.28 7.67 20.81
N LEU A 39 -5.27 7.14 20.10
CA LEU A 39 -5.38 5.86 19.40
C LEU A 39 -5.65 4.69 20.36
N VAL A 40 -5.05 4.70 21.55
CA VAL A 40 -5.32 3.69 22.58
C VAL A 40 -6.75 3.80 23.12
N ASP A 41 -7.21 5.02 23.41
CA ASP A 41 -8.56 5.27 23.94
C ASP A 41 -9.65 4.88 22.93
N GLU A 42 -9.37 4.98 21.64
CA GLU A 42 -10.26 4.58 20.55
C GLU A 42 -10.20 3.09 20.21
N GLY A 43 -9.23 2.36 20.77
CA GLY A 43 -9.05 0.92 20.57
C GLY A 43 -8.20 0.54 19.36
N ASN A 44 -7.50 1.50 18.76
CA ASN A 44 -6.57 1.32 17.63
C ASN A 44 -5.17 0.94 18.14
N ALA A 45 -5.07 -0.13 18.92
CA ALA A 45 -3.84 -0.52 19.61
C ALA A 45 -2.68 -0.87 18.65
N PHE A 46 -2.98 -1.43 17.47
CA PHE A 46 -1.96 -1.77 16.49
C PHE A 46 -1.32 -0.52 15.87
N GLU A 47 -2.16 0.45 15.52
CA GLU A 47 -1.75 1.75 15.02
C GLU A 47 -0.98 2.54 16.09
N ALA A 48 -1.45 2.50 17.34
CA ALA A 48 -0.78 3.13 18.47
C ALA A 48 0.66 2.60 18.68
N ASP A 49 0.85 1.28 18.63
CA ASP A 49 2.18 0.66 18.75
C ASP A 49 3.12 1.09 17.61
N ALA A 50 2.60 1.20 16.38
CA ALA A 50 3.37 1.67 15.24
C ALA A 50 3.79 3.14 15.40
N VAL A 51 2.87 4.02 15.82
CA VAL A 51 3.16 5.44 16.06
C VAL A 51 4.15 5.62 17.21
N LEU A 52 3.95 4.89 18.32
CA LEU A 52 4.87 4.90 19.46
C LEU A 52 6.29 4.49 19.05
N GLY A 53 6.43 3.50 18.18
CA GLY A 53 7.73 3.08 17.66
C GLY A 53 8.46 4.18 16.88
N VAL A 54 7.72 5.03 16.17
CA VAL A 54 8.27 6.17 15.41
C VAL A 54 8.58 7.35 16.33
N GLU A 55 7.67 7.71 17.23
CA GLU A 55 7.84 8.85 18.15
C GLU A 55 8.94 8.63 19.19
N ASN A 56 9.13 7.37 19.61
CA ASN A 56 10.16 6.98 20.57
C ASN A 56 11.44 6.46 19.89
N ALA A 57 11.55 6.56 18.55
CA ALA A 57 12.77 6.20 17.85
C ALA A 57 13.91 7.15 18.24
N GLU A 58 15.10 6.59 18.43
CA GLU A 58 16.31 7.40 18.54
C GLU A 58 16.56 8.14 17.22
N ASP A 59 17.31 9.24 17.27
CA ASP A 59 17.70 9.97 16.06
C ASP A 59 18.38 9.01 15.07
N ALA A 60 18.10 9.20 13.78
CA ALA A 60 18.60 8.32 12.72
C ALA A 60 20.13 8.30 12.67
N ASP A 61 20.77 9.39 13.10
CA ASP A 61 22.24 9.49 13.19
C ASP A 61 22.81 8.86 14.48
N VAL A 62 21.95 8.49 15.44
CA VAL A 62 22.32 7.99 16.77
C VAL A 62 22.21 6.46 16.86
N SER A 63 21.29 5.83 16.12
CA SER A 63 21.09 4.37 16.16
C SER A 63 21.21 3.70 14.79
N GLU A 64 22.03 2.64 14.71
CA GLU A 64 22.16 1.81 13.50
C GLU A 64 20.98 0.82 13.39
N VAL A 65 20.49 0.59 12.18
CA VAL A 65 19.46 -0.42 11.92
C VAL A 65 20.08 -1.83 11.82
N THR A 66 19.49 -2.80 12.51
CA THR A 66 19.88 -4.22 12.35
C THR A 66 19.19 -4.80 11.13
N THR A 67 19.95 -5.15 10.10
CA THR A 67 19.42 -5.83 8.92
C THR A 67 19.34 -7.34 9.13
N ARG A 68 18.41 -7.99 8.42
CA ARG A 68 18.27 -9.45 8.40
C ARG A 68 18.26 -9.91 6.95
N GLU A 69 19.20 -10.78 6.59
CA GLU A 69 19.23 -11.45 5.28
C GLU A 69 18.40 -12.73 5.30
N VAL A 70 17.69 -12.99 4.21
CA VAL A 70 16.93 -14.23 3.95
C VAL A 70 17.60 -14.99 2.79
N PRO A 71 17.46 -16.33 2.71
CA PRO A 71 17.98 -17.10 1.57
C PRO A 71 17.39 -16.61 0.25
N GLU A 72 18.17 -16.66 -0.84
CA GLU A 72 17.76 -16.17 -2.17
C GLU A 72 16.47 -16.84 -2.69
N ASP A 73 16.22 -18.10 -2.33
CA ASP A 73 15.01 -18.87 -2.69
C ASP A 73 13.73 -18.42 -1.94
N ASP A 74 13.88 -17.69 -0.83
CA ASP A 74 12.77 -17.15 -0.02
C ASP A 74 12.54 -15.65 -0.30
N VAL A 75 13.20 -15.10 -1.33
CA VAL A 75 13.01 -13.72 -1.80
C VAL A 75 11.92 -13.71 -2.87
N PRO A 76 10.86 -12.88 -2.75
CA PRO A 76 9.86 -12.76 -3.80
C PRO A 76 10.48 -12.33 -5.13
N SER A 77 9.97 -12.88 -6.24
CA SER A 77 10.54 -12.69 -7.59
C SER A 77 10.53 -11.23 -8.09
N GLU A 78 9.77 -10.35 -7.44
CA GLU A 78 9.75 -8.91 -7.68
C GLU A 78 11.05 -8.22 -7.24
N TYR A 79 11.80 -8.83 -6.31
CA TYR A 79 13.06 -8.31 -5.78
C TYR A 79 14.31 -9.02 -6.31
N LEU A 80 14.13 -10.14 -7.03
CA LEU A 80 15.23 -10.82 -7.72
C LEU A 80 15.60 -10.04 -8.98
N ASN A 81 16.89 -9.76 -9.19
CA ASN A 81 17.32 -9.13 -10.44
C ASN A 81 17.06 -10.06 -11.62
N ASP A 82 16.86 -9.51 -12.81
CA ASP A 82 16.58 -10.32 -13.99
C ASP A 82 17.72 -11.29 -14.34
N GLU A 83 18.96 -10.99 -13.92
CA GLU A 83 20.13 -11.86 -14.08
C GLU A 83 20.10 -13.07 -13.12
N ASP A 84 19.40 -12.95 -11.99
CA ASP A 84 19.28 -14.01 -10.96
C ASP A 84 18.08 -14.93 -11.23
N LYS A 85 17.15 -14.53 -12.11
CA LYS A 85 15.95 -15.31 -12.48
C LYS A 85 16.24 -16.52 -13.38
N ASP A 86 17.41 -16.57 -14.00
CA ASP A 86 17.79 -17.59 -14.98
C ASP A 86 18.60 -18.75 -14.38
N VAL A 87 18.82 -18.76 -13.05
CA VAL A 87 19.58 -19.79 -12.34
C VAL A 87 18.64 -20.68 -11.50
N ALA A 88 17.79 -21.46 -12.16
CA ALA A 88 16.95 -22.50 -11.53
C ALA A 88 17.01 -23.82 -12.31
#